data_AF-A0A943LZG8-F1
#
_entry.id   AF-A0A943LZG8-F1
#
_cell.length_a   1.000
_cell.length_b   1.000
_cell.length_c   1.000
_cell.angle_alpha   90.00
_cell.angle_beta   90.00
_cell.angle_gamma   90.00
#
_symmetry.space_group_name_H-M   'P 1'
#
loop_
_entity.id
_entity.type
_entity.pdbx_description
1 polymer ?
#
loop_
_entity_poly.entity_id
_entity_poly.type
_entity_poly.pdbx_seq_one_letter_code
_entity_poly.pdbx_strand_id
1 'polypeptide(L)' 'VANDFFAVYKWEISGKADFEKTADYSLFSVLDGQGSLKVDGQDYDIAKGSHFILPSDVQAWEIQGNLELIVSHP' A
#
# COMPACT_ATOMS: atom_id res chain seq x y z
N VAL A 1 -2.40 -8.33 -12.47
CA VAL A 1 -3.21 -8.21 -13.71
C VAL A 1 -3.18 -6.74 -14.10
N ALA A 2 -2.86 -6.40 -15.34
CA ALA A 2 -2.87 -5.02 -15.82
C ALA A 2 -3.61 -4.93 -17.15
N ASN A 3 -4.39 -3.88 -17.35
CA ASN A 3 -5.02 -3.52 -18.61
C ASN A 3 -4.89 -2.00 -18.85
N ASP A 4 -5.46 -1.50 -19.94
CA ASP A 4 -5.35 -0.08 -20.34
C ASP A 4 -6.01 0.92 -19.37
N PHE A 5 -6.66 0.45 -18.29
CA PHE A 5 -7.42 1.28 -17.35
C PHE A 5 -6.98 1.14 -15.89
N PHE A 6 -6.33 0.03 -15.54
CA PHE A 6 -5.82 -0.21 -14.20
C PHE A 6 -4.80 -1.35 -14.15
N ALA A 7 -3.91 -1.27 -13.18
CA ALA A 7 -3.05 -2.36 -12.75
C ALA A 7 -3.40 -2.80 -11.33
N VAL A 8 -3.43 -4.12 -11.11
CA VAL A 8 -3.65 -4.76 -9.80
C VAL A 8 -2.47 -5.66 -9.48
N TYR A 9 -1.88 -5.44 -8.32
CA TYR A 9 -0.77 -6.19 -7.76
C TYR A 9 -1.18 -6.83 -6.43
N LYS A 10 -0.66 -8.02 -6.18
CA LYS A 10 -0.68 -8.62 -4.84
C LYS A 10 0.72 -8.45 -4.25
N TRP A 11 0.79 -7.85 -3.07
CA TRP A 11 2.02 -7.68 -2.30
C TRP A 11 1.97 -8.58 -1.07
N GLU A 12 3.06 -9.29 -0.85
CA GLU A 12 3.32 -10.03 0.37
C GLU A 12 4.53 -9.38 1.03
N ILE A 13 4.28 -8.68 2.14
CA ILE A 13 5.31 -7.96 2.89
C ILE A 13 5.63 -8.75 4.14
N SER A 14 6.92 -8.98 4.38
CA SER A 14 7.45 -9.58 5.60
C SER A 14 8.63 -8.74 6.07
N GLY A 15 8.47 -8.06 7.20
CA GLY A 15 9.48 -7.14 7.72
C GLY A 15 9.19 -5.71 7.26
N LYS A 16 10.13 -5.06 6.57
CA LYS A 16 10.02 -3.66 6.15
C LYS A 16 10.18 -3.57 4.63
N ALA A 17 9.32 -2.79 3.98
CA ALA A 17 9.41 -2.49 2.56
C ALA A 17 9.21 -0.98 2.35
N ASP A 18 10.12 -0.39 1.58
CA ASP A 18 10.10 1.01 1.20
C ASP A 18 9.58 1.12 -0.24
N PHE A 19 8.69 2.09 -0.49
CA PHE A 19 8.05 2.30 -1.78
C PHE A 19 8.10 3.77 -2.19
N GLU A 20 8.13 4.00 -3.50
CA GLU A 20 8.06 5.33 -4.12
C GLU A 20 6.81 5.40 -5.00
N LYS A 21 6.29 6.62 -5.19
CA LYS A 21 5.10 6.89 -6.01
C LYS A 21 5.31 6.41 -7.45
N THR A 22 4.47 5.46 -7.87
CA THR A 22 4.44 4.95 -9.25
C THR A 22 3.24 5.45 -10.07
N ALA A 23 2.22 5.98 -9.40
CA ALA A 23 0.97 6.44 -10.03
C ALA A 23 0.37 7.61 -9.23
N ASP A 24 -0.58 8.34 -9.84
CA ASP A 24 -1.22 9.50 -9.20
C ASP A 24 -2.02 9.17 -7.95
N TYR A 25 -2.54 7.96 -7.84
CA TYR A 25 -3.08 7.46 -6.58
C TYR A 25 -3.00 5.94 -6.58
N SER A 26 -2.92 5.38 -5.38
CA SER A 26 -2.91 3.93 -5.18
C SER A 26 -3.94 3.55 -4.13
N LEU A 27 -4.81 2.60 -4.45
CA LEU A 27 -5.72 1.98 -3.50
C LEU A 27 -5.07 0.74 -2.91
N PHE A 28 -5.17 0.60 -1.60
CA PHE A 28 -4.65 -0.52 -0.84
C PHE A 28 -5.77 -1.22 -0.09
N SER A 29 -5.78 -2.55 -0.15
CA SER A 29 -6.68 -3.40 0.61
C SER A 29 -5.87 -4.46 1.35
N VAL A 30 -5.90 -4.43 2.69
CA VAL A 30 -5.20 -5.43 3.52
C VAL A 30 -6.05 -6.69 3.58
N LEU A 31 -5.61 -7.75 2.90
CA LEU A 31 -6.28 -9.04 2.87
C LEU A 31 -5.99 -9.87 4.13
N ASP A 32 -4.78 -9.77 4.67
CA ASP A 32 -4.38 -10.48 5.87
C ASP A 32 -3.20 -9.80 6.59
N GLY A 33 -3.03 -10.15 7.86
CA GLY A 33 -1.91 -9.68 8.68
C GLY A 33 -2.13 -8.31 9.34
N GLN A 34 -1.03 -7.76 9.85
CA GLN A 34 -0.99 -6.48 10.55
C GLN A 34 0.39 -5.82 10.45
N GLY A 35 0.41 -4.50 10.53
CA GLY A 35 1.62 -3.70 10.47
C GLY A 35 1.33 -2.21 10.61
N SER A 36 2.32 -1.40 10.25
CA SER A 36 2.23 0.05 10.18
C SER A 36 2.60 0.56 8.79
N LEU A 37 1.91 1.61 8.38
CA LEU A 37 2.21 2.42 7.21
C LEU A 37 2.78 3.75 7.69
N LYS A 38 3.96 4.11 7.20
CA LYS A 38 4.60 5.39 7.47
C LYS A 38 4.58 6.28 6.24
N VAL A 39 4.00 7.46 6.38
CA VAL A 39 3.87 8.48 5.33
C VAL A 39 4.14 9.84 5.95
N ASP A 40 5.01 10.66 5.32
CA ASP A 40 5.34 12.02 5.78
C ASP A 40 5.73 12.13 7.27
N GLY A 41 6.40 11.09 7.78
CA GLY A 41 6.84 11.01 9.17
C GLY A 41 5.73 10.63 10.17
N GLN A 42 4.53 10.34 9.71
CA GLN A 42 3.41 9.85 10.52
C GLN A 42 3.18 8.36 10.30
N ASP A 43 2.96 7.64 11.40
CA ASP A 43 2.67 6.20 11.39
C ASP A 43 1.17 5.95 11.53
N TYR A 44 0.65 5.02 10.73
CA TYR A 44 -0.74 4.59 10.70
C TYR A 44 -0.79 3.08 10.87
N ASP A 45 -1.54 2.59 11.85
CA ASP A 45 -1.74 1.15 12.03
C ASP A 45 -2.67 0.60 10.92
N ILE A 46 -2.22 -0.47 10.28
CA ILE A 46 -2.98 -1.16 9.24
C ILE A 46 -3.08 -2.65 9.58
N ALA A 47 -4.28 -3.19 9.42
CA ALA A 47 -4.57 -4.60 9.70
C ALA A 47 -5.59 -5.15 8.71
N LYS A 48 -5.76 -6.47 8.69
CA LYS A 48 -6.77 -7.16 7.89
C LYS A 48 -8.12 -6.43 7.87
N GLY A 49 -8.65 -6.22 6.66
CA GLY A 49 -9.90 -5.50 6.44
C GLY A 49 -9.75 -3.98 6.36
N SER A 50 -8.53 -3.45 6.53
CA SER A 50 -8.27 -2.03 6.29
C SER A 50 -8.22 -1.74 4.80
N HIS A 51 -8.87 -0.65 4.40
CA HIS A 51 -8.84 -0.12 3.05
C HIS A 51 -8.44 1.36 3.14
N PHE A 52 -7.43 1.74 2.36
CA PHE A 52 -6.92 3.11 2.35
C PHE A 52 -6.44 3.52 0.96
N ILE A 53 -6.29 4.83 0.77
CA ILE A 53 -5.83 5.43 -0.47
C ILE A 53 -4.60 6.28 -0.15
N LEU A 54 -3.56 6.14 -0.95
CA LEU A 54 -2.45 7.10 -0.96
C LEU A 54 -2.72 8.11 -2.08
N PRO A 55 -2.96 9.40 -1.74
CA PRO A 55 -3.19 10.45 -2.72
C PRO A 55 -1.90 10.89 -3.43
N SER A 56 -2.05 11.73 -4.47
CA SER A 56 -0.99 12.11 -5.40
C SER A 56 0.16 12.92 -4.80
N ASP A 57 -0.07 13.53 -3.65
CA ASP A 57 0.90 14.31 -2.89
C ASP A 57 1.94 13.41 -2.21
N VAL A 58 1.58 12.17 -1.85
CA VAL A 58 2.49 11.20 -1.24
C VAL A 58 3.53 10.71 -2.25
N GLN A 59 4.80 11.03 -2.02
CA GLN A 59 5.91 10.66 -2.90
C GLN A 59 6.57 9.33 -2.51
N ALA A 60 6.60 9.02 -1.22
CA ALA A 60 7.23 7.82 -0.70
C ALA A 60 6.53 7.37 0.58
N TRP A 61 6.53 6.07 0.83
CA TRP A 61 5.97 5.48 2.03
C TRP A 61 6.70 4.21 2.40
N GLU A 62 6.59 3.83 3.66
CA GLU A 62 7.18 2.62 4.21
C GLU A 62 6.07 1.76 4.82
N ILE A 63 6.09 0.45 4.56
CA ILE A 63 5.22 -0.50 5.21
C ILE A 63 6.07 -1.45 6.04
N GLN A 64 5.72 -1.60 7.31
CA GLN A 64 6.39 -2.52 8.22
C GLN A 64 5.39 -3.49 8.83
N GLY A 65 5.69 -4.79 8.79
CA GLY A 65 4.87 -5.84 9.38
C GLY A 65 4.86 -7.12 8.55
N ASN A 66 3.84 -7.94 8.80
CA ASN A 66 3.54 -9.11 8.00
C ASN A 66 2.15 -8.90 7.42
N LEU A 67 2.09 -8.56 6.13
CA LEU A 67 0.88 -8.08 5.48
C LEU A 67 0.72 -8.70 4.10
N GLU A 68 -0.52 -9.08 3.78
CA GLU A 68 -0.94 -9.40 2.41
C GLU A 68 -1.84 -8.26 1.91
N LEU A 69 -1.45 -7.60 0.82
CA LEU A 69 -2.13 -6.43 0.29
C LEU A 69 -2.49 -6.62 -1.18
N ILE A 70 -3.64 -6.10 -1.58
CA ILE A 70 -3.93 -5.80 -2.98
C ILE A 70 -3.75 -4.32 -3.20
N VAL A 71 -2.95 -3.98 -4.21
CA VAL A 71 -2.69 -2.61 -4.64
C VAL A 71 -3.26 -2.43 -6.02
N SER A 72 -4.02 -1.36 -6.23
CA SER A 72 -4.45 -0.98 -7.57
C SER A 72 -4.28 0.49 -7.85
N HIS A 73 -3.88 0.81 -9.07
CA HIS A 73 -3.82 2.17 -9.59
C HIS A 73 -4.30 2.16 -11.05
N PRO A 74 -4.76 3.31 -11.58
CA PRO A 74 -5.06 3.44 -13.00
C PRO A 74 -3.85 3.15 -13.89
#